data_AF-A0A497E9F8-F1
#
_entry.id   AF-A0A497E9F8-F1
#
_cell.length_a   1.000
_cell.length_b   1.000
_cell.length_c   1.000
_cell.angle_alpha   90.00
_cell.angle_beta   90.00
_cell.angle_gamma   90.00
#
_symmetry.space_group_name_H-M   'P 1'
#
loop_
_entity.id
_entity.type
_entity.pdbx_description
1 polymer ?
#
loop_
_entity_poly.entity_id
_entity_poly.type
_entity_poly.pdbx_seq_one_letter_code
_entity_poly.pdbx_strand_id
1 'polypeptide(L)'
;MTTRTADLSYLNNTTDDPVGRPPLVLGGRTFGDVTNTVCGIVENPRTPPLWYVFFGLSLSLLGVLGAMIAYLIFTGIGVWGLQSPVGWGWA
;
A
#
# COMPACT_ATOMS: atom_id res chain seq x y z
N MET A 1 1.74 25.11 -25.54
CA MET A 1 1.44 24.03 -24.57
C MET A 1 1.79 24.58 -23.20
N THR A 2 0.80 25.12 -22.48
CA THR A 2 1.02 25.89 -21.25
C THR A 2 1.10 24.93 -20.07
N THR A 3 2.27 24.83 -19.45
CA THR A 3 2.45 24.07 -18.20
C THR A 3 1.67 24.79 -17.10
N ARG A 4 0.42 24.37 -16.86
CA ARG A 4 -0.41 24.87 -15.76
C ARG A 4 0.22 24.36 -14.46
N THR A 5 0.90 25.24 -13.75
CA THR A 5 1.29 25.01 -12.35
C THR A 5 0.02 24.64 -11.57
N ALA A 6 0.04 23.49 -10.90
CA ALA A 6 -1.08 23.09 -10.05
C ALA A 6 -1.22 24.13 -8.92
N ASP A 7 -2.40 24.75 -8.79
CA ASP A 7 -2.72 25.60 -7.65
C ASP A 7 -2.98 24.69 -6.45
N LEU A 8 -1.99 24.57 -5.56
CA LEU A 8 -2.02 23.71 -4.37
C LEU A 8 -2.32 24.51 -3.10
N SER A 9 -2.81 25.74 -3.23
CA SER A 9 -3.15 26.59 -2.08
C SER A 9 -4.15 25.92 -1.13
N TYR A 10 -5.05 25.08 -1.66
CA TYR A 10 -6.02 24.29 -0.88
C TYR A 10 -5.41 23.14 -0.05
N LEU A 11 -4.14 22.79 -0.26
CA LEU A 11 -3.41 21.79 0.54
C LEU A 11 -2.60 22.41 1.68
N ASN A 12 -2.52 23.75 1.75
CA ASN A 12 -1.78 24.43 2.80
C ASN A 12 -2.54 24.40 4.13
N ASN A 13 -2.02 23.64 5.09
CA ASN A 13 -2.55 23.50 6.44
C ASN A 13 -1.75 24.27 7.51
N THR A 14 -0.83 25.15 7.10
CA THR A 14 0.07 25.86 8.03
C THR A 14 -0.70 26.74 9.04
N THR A 15 -1.90 27.18 8.68
CA THR A 15 -2.76 28.05 9.49
C THR A 15 -3.89 27.31 10.19
N ASP A 16 -3.95 25.97 10.11
CA ASP A 16 -5.00 25.19 10.77
C ASP A 16 -4.85 25.25 12.29
N ASP A 17 -5.98 25.48 12.98
CA ASP A 17 -6.07 25.47 14.43
C ASP A 17 -6.09 24.02 14.95
N PRO A 18 -5.12 23.60 15.80
CA PRO A 18 -5.06 22.25 16.34
C PRO A 18 -6.20 21.91 17.32
N VAL A 19 -6.94 22.91 17.83
CA VAL A 19 -8.09 22.69 18.72
C VAL A 19 -9.35 22.30 17.94
N GLY A 20 -9.47 22.79 16.70
CA GLY A 20 -10.57 22.48 15.79
C GLY A 20 -10.30 21.25 14.93
N ARG A 21 -11.34 20.53 14.52
CA ARG A 21 -11.17 19.45 13.53
C ARG A 21 -11.09 20.07 12.12
N PRO A 22 -9.97 19.92 11.41
CA PRO A 22 -9.85 20.44 10.06
C PRO A 22 -10.73 19.64 9.07
N PRO A 23 -11.11 20.25 7.94
CA PRO A 23 -11.83 19.55 6.88
C PRO A 23 -10.97 18.44 6.26
N LEU A 24 -11.50 17.21 6.21
CA LEU A 24 -10.79 16.05 5.63
C LEU A 24 -10.90 15.97 4.10
N VAL A 25 -11.92 16.60 3.53
CA VAL A 25 -12.13 16.66 2.08
C VAL A 25 -11.83 18.07 1.62
N LEU A 26 -10.69 18.23 0.95
CA LEU A 26 -10.20 19.51 0.48
C LEU A 26 -10.66 19.79 -0.96
N GLY A 27 -10.75 21.08 -1.31
CA GLY A 27 -10.99 21.53 -2.68
C GLY A 27 -12.46 21.57 -3.12
N GLY A 28 -13.43 21.60 -2.19
CA GLY A 28 -14.83 21.88 -2.51
C GLY A 28 -15.50 20.89 -3.47
N ARG A 29 -15.20 19.59 -3.31
CA ARG A 29 -15.64 18.52 -4.23
C ARG A 29 -17.14 18.30 -4.15
N THR A 30 -17.75 18.03 -5.30
CA THR A 30 -19.14 17.59 -5.39
C THR A 30 -19.26 16.07 -5.20
N PHE A 31 -20.48 15.58 -4.97
CA PHE A 31 -20.72 14.13 -4.90
C PHE A 31 -20.33 13.40 -6.20
N GLY A 32 -20.51 14.03 -7.36
CA GLY A 32 -20.09 13.46 -8.64
C GLY A 32 -18.57 13.29 -8.75
N ASP A 33 -17.80 14.22 -8.20
CA ASP A 33 -16.33 14.15 -8.21
C ASP A 33 -15.82 12.96 -7.39
N VAL A 34 -16.48 12.64 -6.27
CA VAL A 34 -16.15 11.47 -5.45
C VAL A 34 -16.37 10.18 -6.26
N THR A 35 -17.54 10.05 -6.90
CA THR A 35 -17.86 8.89 -7.74
C THR A 35 -16.85 8.73 -8.87
N ASN A 36 -16.56 9.79 -9.61
CA ASN A 36 -15.61 9.75 -10.73
C ASN A 36 -14.19 9.40 -10.26
N THR A 37 -13.77 9.88 -9.10
CA THR A 37 -12.43 9.59 -8.55
C THR A 37 -12.29 8.12 -8.16
N VAL A 38 -13.29 7.54 -7.50
CA VAL A 38 -13.22 6.15 -7.00
C VAL A 38 -13.48 5.17 -8.14
N CYS A 39 -14.57 5.34 -8.88
CA CYS A 39 -14.94 4.44 -9.97
C CYS A 39 -13.95 4.53 -11.14
N GLY A 40 -13.38 5.72 -11.40
CA GLY A 40 -12.43 5.93 -12.49
C GLY A 40 -11.15 5.08 -12.39
N ILE A 41 -10.79 4.59 -11.21
CA ILE A 41 -9.66 3.65 -11.03
C ILE A 41 -10.00 2.28 -11.64
N VAL A 42 -11.22 1.79 -11.40
CA VAL A 42 -11.68 0.46 -11.84
C VAL A 42 -12.15 0.48 -13.29
N GLU A 43 -12.77 1.58 -13.70
CA GLU A 43 -13.24 1.79 -15.09
C GLU A 43 -12.10 2.06 -16.07
N ASN A 44 -10.87 2.33 -15.59
CA ASN A 44 -9.74 2.57 -16.46
C ASN A 44 -9.45 1.32 -17.31
N PRO A 45 -9.54 1.40 -18.66
CA PRO A 45 -9.37 0.24 -19.53
C PRO A 45 -7.97 -0.38 -19.47
N ARG A 46 -6.98 0.36 -18.94
CA ARG A 46 -5.59 -0.10 -18.85
C ARG A 46 -5.07 0.06 -17.43
N THR A 47 -4.71 -1.05 -16.83
CA THR A 47 -3.97 -1.04 -15.57
C THR A 47 -2.57 -0.42 -15.79
N PRO A 48 -2.11 0.47 -14.90
CA PRO A 48 -0.78 1.07 -15.01
C PRO A 48 0.32 -0.01 -15.09
N PRO A 49 1.30 0.09 -16.01
CA PRO A 49 2.33 -0.94 -16.18
C PRO A 49 3.11 -1.28 -14.90
N LEU A 50 3.37 -0.27 -14.06
CA LEU A 50 4.04 -0.44 -12.77
C LEU A 50 3.27 -1.34 -11.81
N TRP A 51 1.94 -1.38 -11.89
CA TRP A 51 1.12 -2.24 -11.03
C TRP A 51 1.48 -3.72 -11.25
N TYR A 52 1.69 -4.15 -12.50
CA TYR A 52 2.08 -5.52 -12.80
C TYR A 52 3.46 -5.88 -12.27
N VAL A 53 4.40 -4.92 -12.26
CA VAL A 53 5.75 -5.12 -11.70
C VAL A 53 5.67 -5.39 -10.20
N PHE A 54 4.95 -4.54 -9.45
CA PHE A 54 4.79 -4.71 -8.01
C PHE A 54 3.95 -5.93 -7.64
N PHE A 55 2.93 -6.25 -8.44
CA PHE A 55 2.13 -7.46 -8.26
C PHE A 55 2.96 -8.73 -8.49
N GLY A 56 3.76 -8.76 -9.55
CA GLY A 56 4.69 -9.86 -9.84
C GLY A 56 5.76 -10.03 -8.74
N LEU A 57 6.31 -8.92 -8.23
CA LEU A 57 7.24 -8.94 -7.10
C LEU A 57 6.58 -9.47 -5.81
N SER A 58 5.35 -9.06 -5.53
CA SER A 58 4.60 -9.57 -4.37
C SER A 58 4.36 -11.09 -4.49
N LEU A 59 3.99 -11.56 -5.68
CA LEU A 59 3.78 -12.99 -5.94
C LEU A 59 5.07 -13.80 -5.85
N SER A 60 6.21 -13.26 -6.27
CA SER A 60 7.49 -13.97 -6.16
C SER A 60 7.91 -14.13 -4.69
N LEU A 61 7.73 -13.09 -3.87
CA LEU A 61 7.96 -13.18 -2.42
C LEU A 61 6.99 -14.16 -1.74
N LEU A 62 5.72 -14.18 -2.14
CA LEU A 62 4.75 -15.19 -1.68
C LEU A 62 5.19 -16.60 -2.08
N GLY A 63 5.73 -16.78 -3.28
CA GLY A 63 6.29 -18.06 -3.73
C GLY A 63 7.47 -18.52 -2.86
N VAL A 64 8.39 -17.61 -2.52
CA VAL A 64 9.49 -17.88 -1.59
C VAL A 64 8.95 -18.29 -0.22
N LEU A 65 7.96 -17.56 0.31
CA LEU A 65 7.32 -17.91 1.59
C LEU A 65 6.72 -19.31 1.55
N GLY A 66 5.95 -19.64 0.51
CA GLY A 66 5.36 -20.97 0.34
C GLY A 66 6.42 -22.08 0.25
N ALA A 67 7.51 -21.83 -0.48
CA ALA A 67 8.64 -22.76 -0.58
C ALA A 67 9.34 -22.97 0.77
N MET A 68 9.56 -21.91 1.55
CA MET A 68 10.19 -22.00 2.87
C MET A 68 9.29 -22.70 3.90
N ILE A 69 7.97 -22.50 3.84
CA ILE A 69 7.01 -23.23 4.67
C ILE A 69 7.00 -24.72 4.31
N ALA A 70 6.98 -25.05 3.02
CA ALA A 70 7.05 -26.44 2.58
C ALA A 70 8.35 -27.10 3.06
N TYR A 71 9.49 -26.42 2.87
CA TYR A 71 10.78 -26.88 3.36
C TYR A 71 10.75 -27.15 4.87
N LEU A 72 10.26 -26.18 5.66
CA LEU A 72 10.10 -26.32 7.11
C LEU A 72 9.32 -27.56 7.52
N ILE A 73 8.20 -27.85 6.85
CA ILE A 73 7.36 -29.02 7.17
C ILE A 73 8.11 -30.32 6.85
N PHE A 74 8.81 -30.39 5.73
CA PHE A 74 9.49 -31.62 5.30
C PHE A 74 10.80 -31.91 6.04
N THR A 75 11.57 -30.87 6.41
CA THR A 75 12.86 -31.05 7.12
C THR A 75 12.74 -30.90 8.64
N GLY A 76 11.66 -30.29 9.11
CA GLY A 76 11.38 -30.08 10.55
C GLY A 76 11.80 -28.71 11.08
N ILE A 77 11.34 -28.41 12.30
CA ILE A 77 11.49 -27.10 12.96
C ILE A 77 12.94 -26.70 13.27
N GLY A 78 13.88 -27.65 13.27
CA GLY A 78 15.29 -27.39 13.57
C GLY A 78 15.96 -26.42 12.58
N VAL A 79 15.39 -26.24 11.39
CA VAL A 79 15.85 -25.23 10.41
C VAL A 79 15.83 -23.81 10.97
N TRP A 80 14.95 -23.53 11.94
CA TRP A 80 14.89 -22.23 12.61
C TRP A 80 16.04 -21.98 13.58
N GLY A 81 16.89 -22.97 13.88
CA GLY A 81 18.03 -22.78 14.78
C GLY A 81 17.67 -22.58 16.26
N LEU A 82 16.39 -22.75 16.64
CA LEU A 82 15.93 -22.60 18.02
C LEU A 82 16.61 -23.62 18.96
N GLN A 83 17.00 -23.16 20.15
CA GLN A 83 17.71 -23.95 21.17
C GLN A 83 16.87 -24.09 22.44
N SER A 84 17.04 -25.20 23.16
CA SER A 84 16.44 -25.32 24.51
C SER A 84 17.23 -24.46 25.51
N PRO A 85 16.57 -23.66 26.38
CA PRO A 85 15.15 -23.65 26.70
C PRO A 85 14.28 -22.66 25.89
N VAL A 86 14.86 -21.81 25.04
CA VAL A 86 14.14 -20.76 24.29
C VAL A 86 13.67 -21.28 22.93
N GLY A 87 12.54 -22.00 22.94
CA GLY A 87 11.91 -22.58 21.74
C GLY A 87 11.02 -21.62 20.94
N TRP A 88 11.23 -20.30 21.02
CA TRP A 88 10.41 -19.30 20.32
C TRP A 88 11.27 -18.14 19.78
N GLY A 89 10.84 -17.54 18.67
CA GLY A 89 11.53 -16.43 18.02
C GLY A 89 11.87 -16.71 16.56
N TRP A 90 12.56 -15.76 15.94
CA TRP A 90 13.16 -15.88 14.62
C TRP A 90 14.68 -15.84 14.83
N ALA A 91 15.37 -16.95 14.54
CA ALA A 91 16.80 -17.13 14.81
C ALA A 91 17.56 -17.56 13.53
#